data_AF-A0A830DNC3-F1
#
_entry.id   AF-A0A830DNC3-F1
#
_cell.length_a   1.000
_cell.length_b   1.000
_cell.length_c   1.000
_cell.angle_alpha   90.00
_cell.angle_beta   90.00
_cell.angle_gamma   90.00
#
_symmetry.space_group_name_H-M   'P 1'
#
loop_
_entity.id
_entity.type
_entity.pdbx_description
1 polymer ?
#
loop_
_entity_poly.entity_id
_entity_poly.type
_entity_poly.pdbx_seq_one_letter_code
_entity_poly.pdbx_strand_id
1 'polypeptide(L)'
;MVQSALVWLFLNAVLAGFAAVAVAVHYADEREPDFVSAALAAVFVGSCVELGMANGYIPDSALSTAVVGVCIVVALVSLALGVKRDQTAFQAFRGGARSR
;
A
#
# COMPACT_ATOMS: atom_id res chain seq x y z
N MET A 1 14.77 -12.13 -20.57
CA MET A 1 13.58 -12.06 -19.69
C MET A 1 13.96 -11.77 -18.23
N VAL A 2 15.02 -12.39 -17.69
CA VAL A 2 15.54 -12.16 -16.32
C VAL A 2 15.87 -10.68 -16.01
N GLN A 3 16.51 -9.98 -16.94
CA GLN A 3 16.94 -8.58 -16.72
C GLN A 3 15.77 -7.59 -16.61
N SER A 4 14.68 -7.81 -17.35
CA SER A 4 13.47 -6.98 -17.22
C SER A 4 12.75 -7.23 -15.90
N ALA A 5 12.74 -8.48 -15.40
CA ALA A 5 12.12 -8.80 -14.11
C ALA A 5 12.84 -8.12 -12.94
N LEU A 6 14.18 -8.06 -12.95
CA LEU A 6 14.96 -7.35 -11.93
C LEU A 6 14.69 -5.85 -11.91
N VAL A 7 14.50 -5.23 -13.09
CA VAL A 7 14.13 -3.80 -13.16
C VAL A 7 12.76 -3.55 -12.54
N TRP A 8 11.78 -4.41 -12.82
CA TRP A 8 10.45 -4.30 -12.21
C TRP A 8 10.48 -4.56 -10.71
N LEU A 9 11.24 -5.54 -10.23
CA LEU A 9 11.44 -5.78 -8.80
C LEU A 9 12.07 -4.58 -8.12
N PHE A 10 13.11 -4.00 -8.70
CA PHE A 10 13.77 -2.81 -8.18
C PHE A 10 12.80 -1.63 -8.10
N LEU A 11 12.03 -1.38 -9.16
CA LEU A 11 11.06 -0.29 -9.20
C LEU A 11 9.98 -0.45 -8.12
N ASN A 12 9.39 -1.66 -7.99
CA ASN A 12 8.40 -1.94 -6.95
C ASN A 12 9.00 -1.79 -5.54
N ALA A 13 10.24 -2.25 -5.32
CA ALA A 13 10.92 -2.11 -4.04
C ALA A 13 11.15 -0.63 -3.66
N VAL A 14 11.58 0.19 -4.62
CA VAL A 14 11.76 1.64 -4.41
C VAL A 14 10.42 2.32 -4.08
N LEU A 15 9.36 2.00 -4.82
CA LEU A 15 8.03 2.57 -4.58
C LEU A 15 7.44 2.11 -3.24
N ALA A 16 7.63 0.85 -2.87
CA ALA A 16 7.25 0.32 -1.55
C ALA A 16 7.98 1.06 -0.43
N GLY A 17 9.29 1.26 -0.56
CA GLY A 17 10.10 1.99 0.41
C GLY A 17 9.66 3.44 0.54
N PHE A 18 9.43 4.13 -0.57
CA PHE A 18 8.93 5.51 -0.58
C PHE A 18 7.56 5.61 0.12
N ALA A 19 6.62 4.73 -0.21
CA ALA A 19 5.30 4.71 0.40
C ALA A 19 5.38 4.42 1.91
N ALA A 20 6.24 3.49 2.34
CA ALA A 20 6.45 3.22 3.76
C ALA A 20 7.04 4.43 4.52
N VAL A 21 7.98 5.16 3.89
CA VAL A 21 8.52 6.40 4.46
C VAL A 21 7.44 7.47 4.55
N ALA A 22 6.60 7.62 3.53
CA ALA A 22 5.48 8.57 3.54
C ALA A 22 4.50 8.28 4.70
N VAL A 23 4.16 7.01 4.94
CA VAL A 23 3.36 6.61 6.11
C VAL A 23 4.02 7.04 7.41
N ALA A 24 5.32 6.78 7.58
CA ALA A 24 6.05 7.10 8.79
C ALA A 24 6.14 8.61 9.04
N VAL A 25 6.38 9.39 7.98
CA VAL A 25 6.46 10.87 8.04
C VAL A 25 5.09 11.46 8.39
N HIS A 26 4.03 11.02 7.71
CA HIS A 26 2.67 11.51 7.97
C HIS A 26 2.21 11.16 9.40
N TYR A 27 2.52 9.94 9.84
CA TYR A 27 2.23 9.54 11.21
C TYR A 27 3.04 10.34 12.26
N ALA A 28 4.28 10.71 11.95
CA ALA A 28 5.09 11.53 12.85
C ALA A 28 4.57 12.97 12.96
N ASP A 29 4.06 13.54 11.87
CA ASP A 29 3.60 14.93 11.80
C ASP A 29 2.16 15.07 12.33
N GLU A 30 1.24 14.26 11.83
CA GLU A 30 -0.20 14.38 12.12
C GLU A 30 -0.66 13.47 13.26
N ARG A 31 0.17 12.50 13.69
CA ARG A 31 -0.21 11.39 14.60
C ARG A 31 -1.36 10.54 14.08
N GLU A 32 -1.58 10.58 12.78
CA GLU A 32 -2.64 9.86 12.10
C GLU A 32 -2.06 8.94 11.02
N PRO A 33 -2.60 7.72 10.88
CA PRO A 33 -2.11 6.78 9.87
C PRO A 33 -2.50 7.23 8.45
N ASP A 34 -1.52 7.33 7.55
CA ASP A 34 -1.76 7.50 6.12
C ASP A 34 -2.22 6.17 5.50
N PHE A 35 -3.53 6.02 5.35
CA PHE A 35 -4.12 4.82 4.78
C PHE A 35 -3.85 4.67 3.27
N VAL A 36 -3.63 5.75 2.53
CA VAL A 36 -3.36 5.70 1.09
C VAL A 36 -1.94 5.23 0.86
N SER A 37 -0.97 5.83 1.56
CA SER A 37 0.43 5.40 1.48
C SER A 37 0.62 3.98 2.02
N ALA A 38 -0.13 3.58 3.06
CA ALA A 38 -0.10 2.20 3.56
C ALA A 38 -0.65 1.20 2.55
N ALA A 39 -1.75 1.54 1.84
CA ALA A 39 -2.28 0.69 0.77
C ALA A 39 -1.28 0.52 -0.37
N LEU A 40 -0.64 1.62 -0.80
CA LEU A 40 0.37 1.60 -1.85
C LEU A 40 1.59 0.77 -1.44
N ALA A 41 2.10 0.96 -0.23
CA ALA A 41 3.22 0.16 0.29
C ALA A 41 2.89 -1.34 0.26
N ALA A 42 1.70 -1.73 0.71
CA ALA A 42 1.25 -3.12 0.71
C ALA A 42 1.17 -3.71 -0.70
N VAL A 43 0.63 -2.97 -1.68
CA VAL A 43 0.56 -3.42 -3.08
C VAL A 43 1.95 -3.64 -3.66
N PHE A 44 2.85 -2.66 -3.53
CA PHE A 44 4.20 -2.77 -4.11
C PHE A 44 5.02 -3.90 -3.47
N VAL A 45 4.90 -4.11 -2.15
CA VAL A 45 5.52 -5.26 -1.48
C VAL A 45 4.96 -6.59 -1.98
N GLY A 46 3.63 -6.69 -2.10
CA GLY A 46 2.96 -7.89 -2.62
C GLY A 46 3.44 -8.22 -4.04
N SER A 47 3.50 -7.20 -4.92
CA SER A 47 4.01 -7.35 -6.29
C SER A 47 5.48 -7.76 -6.33
N CYS A 48 6.33 -7.29 -5.41
CA CYS A 48 7.71 -7.79 -5.30
C CYS A 48 7.77 -9.28 -5.02
N VAL A 49 6.95 -9.78 -4.09
CA VAL A 49 6.93 -11.20 -3.73
C VAL A 49 6.39 -12.04 -4.89
N GLU A 50 5.32 -11.59 -5.53
CA GLU A 50 4.72 -12.27 -6.69
C GLU A 50 5.69 -12.33 -7.88
N LEU A 51 6.33 -11.21 -8.25
CA LEU A 51 7.36 -11.21 -9.29
C LEU A 51 8.57 -12.07 -8.92
N GLY A 52 8.96 -12.07 -7.64
CA GLY A 52 10.05 -12.89 -7.13
C GLY A 52 9.77 -14.39 -7.28
N MET A 53 8.54 -14.83 -7.00
CA MET A 53 8.10 -16.21 -7.22
C MET A 53 8.03 -16.55 -8.72
N ALA A 54 7.40 -15.69 -9.52
CA ALA A 54 7.21 -15.92 -10.96
C ALA A 54 8.54 -16.04 -11.74
N ASN A 55 9.62 -15.46 -11.23
CA ASN A 55 10.95 -15.51 -11.84
C ASN A 55 11.91 -16.49 -11.13
N GLY A 56 11.43 -17.27 -10.15
CA GLY A 56 12.22 -18.29 -9.45
C GLY A 56 13.24 -17.76 -8.44
N TYR A 57 13.16 -16.47 -8.06
CA TYR A 57 14.01 -15.88 -7.02
C TYR A 57 13.53 -16.22 -5.61
N ILE A 58 12.23 -16.45 -5.45
CA ILE A 58 11.59 -16.82 -4.19
C ILE A 58 10.96 -18.20 -4.38
N PRO A 59 11.16 -19.15 -3.45
CA PRO A 59 10.50 -20.45 -3.53
C PRO A 59 8.98 -20.28 -3.45
N ASP A 60 8.27 -20.85 -4.41
CA ASP A 60 6.81 -20.91 -4.41
C ASP A 60 6.35 -21.85 -3.28
N SER A 61 6.00 -21.24 -2.16
CA SER A 61 5.70 -21.90 -0.90
C SER A 61 4.44 -21.30 -0.28
N ALA A 62 3.76 -22.07 0.57
CA ALA A 62 2.56 -21.57 1.26
C ALA A 62 2.83 -20.25 2.03
N LEU A 63 4.06 -20.04 2.51
CA LEU A 63 4.49 -18.80 3.15
C LEU A 63 4.51 -17.61 2.20
N SER A 64 5.11 -17.74 1.01
CA SER A 64 5.19 -16.65 0.04
C SER A 64 3.81 -16.30 -0.52
N THR A 65 2.96 -17.30 -0.77
CA THR A 65 1.55 -17.08 -1.14
C THR A 65 0.77 -16.38 -0.02
N ALA A 66 0.97 -16.77 1.24
CA ALA A 66 0.33 -16.12 2.38
C ALA A 66 0.74 -14.65 2.51
N VAL A 67 2.02 -14.33 2.27
CA VAL A 67 2.52 -12.94 2.29
C VAL A 67 1.80 -12.09 1.23
N VAL A 68 1.67 -12.59 -0.01
CA VAL A 68 0.91 -11.89 -1.06
C VAL A 68 -0.55 -11.69 -0.64
N GLY A 69 -1.18 -12.72 -0.08
CA GLY A 69 -2.56 -12.63 0.44
C GLY A 69 -2.73 -11.57 1.53
N VAL A 70 -1.79 -11.51 2.48
CA VAL A 70 -1.79 -10.47 3.53
C VAL A 70 -1.62 -9.08 2.92
N CYS A 71 -0.71 -8.90 1.96
CA CYS A 71 -0.53 -7.63 1.25
C CYS A 71 -1.83 -7.16 0.58
N ILE A 72 -2.57 -8.07 -0.06
CA ILE A 72 -3.88 -7.76 -0.67
C ILE A 72 -4.89 -7.32 0.39
N VAL A 73 -5.01 -8.06 1.49
CA VAL A 73 -5.95 -7.72 2.58
C VAL A 73 -5.62 -6.36 3.19
N VAL A 74 -4.34 -6.09 3.48
CA VAL A 74 -3.89 -4.81 4.01
C VAL A 74 -4.19 -3.68 3.04
N ALA A 75 -3.95 -3.87 1.75
CA ALA A 75 -4.26 -2.88 0.72
C ALA A 75 -5.76 -2.56 0.67
N LEU A 76 -6.62 -3.58 0.67
CA LEU A 76 -8.08 -3.41 0.63
C LEU A 76 -8.62 -2.74 1.89
N VAL A 77 -8.15 -3.15 3.07
CA VAL A 77 -8.58 -2.56 4.35
C VAL A 77 -8.14 -1.10 4.43
N SER A 78 -6.89 -0.81 4.07
CA SER A 78 -6.36 0.55 4.08
C SER A 78 -7.11 1.44 3.08
N LEU A 79 -7.38 0.94 1.86
CA LEU A 79 -8.19 1.67 0.89
C LEU A 79 -9.61 1.93 1.41
N ALA A 80 -10.26 0.93 1.99
CA ALA A 80 -11.62 1.07 2.54
C ALA A 80 -11.67 2.09 3.68
N LEU A 81 -10.65 2.10 4.56
CA LEU A 81 -10.53 3.09 5.63
C LEU A 81 -10.26 4.50 5.07
N GLY A 82 -9.36 4.63 4.10
CA GLY A 82 -9.08 5.89 3.41
C GLY A 82 -10.33 6.48 2.73
N VAL A 83 -11.08 5.67 1.99
CA VAL A 83 -12.34 6.09 1.34
C VAL A 83 -13.38 6.54 2.36
N LYS A 84 -13.54 5.81 3.47
CA LYS A 84 -14.46 6.23 4.53
C LYS A 84 -14.04 7.55 5.16
N ARG A 85 -12.74 7.76 5.36
CA ARG A 85 -12.21 8.98 5.95
C ARG A 85 -12.46 10.20 5.05
N ASP A 86 -12.20 10.07 3.76
CA ASP A 86 -12.42 11.12 2.77
C ASP A 86 -13.91 11.49 2.66
N GLN A 87 -14.80 10.49 2.64
CA GLN A 87 -16.25 10.71 2.67
C GLN A 87 -16.69 11.45 3.94
N THR A 88 -16.09 11.15 5.09
CA THR A 88 -16.41 11.80 6.37
C THR A 88 -15.94 13.26 6.38
N ALA A 89 -14.73 13.52 5.87
CA ALA A 89 -14.21 14.88 5.72
C ALA A 89 -15.08 15.70 4.76
N PHE A 90 -15.45 15.14 3.60
CA PHE A 90 -16.31 15.80 2.62
C PHE A 90 -17.71 16.12 3.18
N GLN A 91 -18.28 15.22 3.97
CA GLN A 91 -19.56 15.48 4.65
C GLN A 91 -19.45 16.57 5.72
N ALA A 92 -18.34 16.64 6.46
CA ALA A 92 -18.11 17.71 7.43
C ALA A 92 -18.03 19.09 6.76
N PHE A 93 -17.35 19.20 5.61
CA PHE A 93 -17.34 20.42 4.80
C PHE A 93 -18.74 20.82 4.31
N ARG A 94 -19.53 19.84 3.85
CA ARG A 94 -20.90 20.08 3.36
C ARG A 94 -21.87 20.46 4.49
N GLY A 95 -21.67 19.92 5.70
CA GLY A 95 -22.43 20.26 6.90
C GLY A 95 -22.16 21.69 7.37
N GLY A 96 -20.89 22.11 7.40
CA GLY A 96 -20.50 23.48 7.76
C GLY A 96 -20.98 24.56 6.76
N ALA A 97 -21.19 24.19 5.50
CA ALA A 97 -21.77 25.08 4.48
C ALA A 97 -23.28 25.33 4.66
N ARG A 98 -23.99 24.52 5.47
CA ARG A 98 -25.44 24.62 5.67
C ARG A 98 -25.83 25.41 6.93
N SER A 99 -24.86 25.75 7.77
CA SER A 99 -25.04 26.48 9.03
C SER A 99 -24.61 27.95 8.97
N ARG A 100 -24.47 28.52 7.76
CA ARG A 100 -24.21 29.95 7.55
C ARG A 100 -25.31 30.57 6.70
#